data_AF-A0A0F9J0X8-F1
#
_entry.id   AF-A0A0F9J0X8-F1
#
_cell.length_a   1.000
_cell.length_b   1.000
_cell.length_c   1.000
_cell.angle_alpha   90.00
_cell.angle_beta   90.00
_cell.angle_gamma   90.00
#
_symmetry.space_group_name_H-M   'P 1'
#
loop_
_entity.id
_entity.type
_entity.pdbx_description
1 polymer ?
#
loop_
_entity_poly.entity_id
_entity_poly.type
_entity_poly.pdbx_seq_one_letter_code
_entity_poly.pdbx_strand_id
1 'polypeptide(L)'
;MIKVRDKDDFEVFISVPGTQTTGKKYVFVMPFAGWLKAVYSKLGTAGVTGSQTVDINDEGVTLFSSSRIVFSGSVVDPSVYGTLTTDPHFFSKGDFIDVSLDDVHSGTAAKDLSVVLVFSRKKPAGTIRGALEVSVGKGL
;
A
#
# COMPACT_ATOMS: atom_id res chain seq x y z
N MET A 1 8.99 10.72 -28.39
CA MET A 1 9.26 11.93 -27.58
C MET A 1 9.12 11.55 -26.10
N ILE A 2 10.23 11.43 -25.39
CA ILE A 2 10.22 11.15 -23.95
C ILE A 2 10.25 12.52 -23.26
N LYS A 3 9.18 12.86 -22.55
CA LYS A 3 9.12 14.05 -21.68
C LYS A 3 9.38 13.58 -20.26
N VAL A 4 10.35 14.17 -19.57
CA VAL A 4 10.51 13.99 -18.11
C VAL A 4 9.24 14.51 -17.45
N ARG A 5 8.45 13.61 -16.86
CA ARG A 5 7.07 13.88 -16.41
C ARG A 5 6.95 14.03 -14.88
N ASP A 6 7.93 13.54 -14.11
CA ASP A 6 7.75 13.20 -12.69
C ASP A 6 8.60 14.05 -11.72
N LYS A 7 8.81 15.35 -11.99
CA LYS A 7 9.49 16.25 -11.02
C LYS A 7 8.71 16.42 -9.70
N ASP A 8 7.41 16.15 -9.72
CA ASP A 8 6.48 16.43 -8.62
C ASP A 8 5.94 15.16 -7.93
N ASP A 9 6.45 13.99 -8.32
CA ASP A 9 6.01 12.70 -7.77
C ASP A 9 7.04 12.14 -6.81
N PHE A 10 6.55 11.53 -5.74
CA PHE A 10 7.36 11.01 -4.64
C PHE A 10 6.88 9.60 -4.32
N GLU A 11 7.82 8.65 -4.32
CA GLU A 11 7.53 7.24 -4.09
C GLU A 11 8.05 6.83 -2.72
N VAL A 12 7.19 6.18 -1.94
CA VAL A 12 7.55 5.56 -0.67
C VAL A 12 7.50 4.06 -0.87
N PHE A 13 8.69 3.45 -0.88
CA PHE A 13 8.85 2.00 -0.96
C PHE A 13 8.85 1.41 0.45
N ILE A 14 7.89 0.53 0.71
CA ILE A 14 7.70 -0.14 1.99
C ILE A 14 7.93 -1.62 1.76
N SER A 15 8.93 -2.19 2.44
CA SER A 15 9.21 -3.62 2.46
C SER A 15 9.05 -4.13 3.88
N VAL A 16 8.21 -5.16 4.05
CA VAL A 16 7.98 -5.87 5.31
C VAL A 16 8.50 -7.30 5.12
N PRO A 17 9.81 -7.52 5.32
CA PRO A 17 10.43 -8.83 5.07
C PRO A 17 10.00 -9.86 6.11
N GLY A 18 9.96 -11.12 5.70
CA GLY A 18 9.64 -12.26 6.55
C GLY A 18 8.15 -12.54 6.68
N THR A 19 7.81 -13.41 7.65
CA THR A 19 6.44 -13.85 7.91
C THR A 19 5.57 -12.70 8.42
N GLN A 20 4.42 -12.50 7.79
CA GLN A 20 3.51 -11.42 8.10
C GLN A 20 2.77 -11.66 9.43
N THR A 21 2.59 -10.59 10.20
CA THR A 21 1.83 -10.55 11.46
C THR A 21 0.86 -9.36 11.42
N THR A 22 -0.15 -9.29 12.28
CA THR A 22 -1.03 -8.11 12.34
C THR A 22 -0.32 -6.89 12.94
N GLY A 23 -0.95 -5.71 12.84
CA GLY A 23 -0.48 -4.45 13.42
C GLY A 23 0.25 -3.53 12.44
N LYS A 24 0.69 -2.36 12.93
CA LYS A 24 1.39 -1.35 12.13
C LYS A 24 2.75 -1.88 11.63
N LYS A 25 3.03 -1.66 10.34
CA LYS A 25 4.26 -2.11 9.67
C LYS A 25 5.18 -0.99 9.28
N TYR A 26 4.61 0.16 8.93
CA TYR A 26 5.36 1.32 8.53
C TYR A 26 4.62 2.59 8.95
N VAL A 27 5.37 3.61 9.34
CA VAL A 27 4.84 4.94 9.67
C VAL A 27 5.78 5.97 9.10
N PHE A 28 5.23 7.01 8.47
CA PHE A 28 5.98 8.19 8.08
C PHE A 28 5.14 9.45 8.24
N VAL A 29 5.80 10.59 8.30
CA VAL A 29 5.17 11.90 8.36
C VAL A 29 5.22 12.53 6.97
N MET A 30 4.08 13.00 6.48
CA MET A 30 3.98 13.60 5.16
C MET A 30 4.86 14.86 5.06
N PRO A 31 5.88 14.89 4.18
CA PRO A 31 6.80 16.02 4.12
C PRO A 31 6.23 17.24 3.40
N PHE A 32 5.11 17.08 2.68
CA PHE A 32 4.46 18.13 1.91
C PHE A 32 2.96 17.88 1.69
N ALA A 33 2.19 18.94 1.47
CA ALA A 33 0.80 18.79 1.05
C ALA A 33 0.72 18.22 -0.38
N GLY A 34 -0.07 17.16 -0.58
CA GLY A 34 -0.12 16.42 -1.84
C GLY A 34 -1.26 15.41 -1.90
N TRP A 35 -1.34 14.68 -3.01
CA TRP A 35 -2.41 13.74 -3.31
C TRP A 35 -1.85 12.32 -3.46
N LEU A 36 -2.64 11.32 -3.05
CA LEU A 36 -2.37 9.93 -3.41
C LEU A 36 -2.56 9.77 -4.92
N LYS A 37 -1.49 9.44 -5.63
CA LYS A 37 -1.50 9.19 -7.08
C LYS A 37 -1.63 7.71 -7.38
N ALA A 38 -0.90 6.86 -6.66
CA ALA A 38 -0.97 5.44 -6.85
C ALA A 38 -0.66 4.64 -5.58
N VAL A 39 -1.23 3.43 -5.52
CA VAL A 39 -0.92 2.41 -4.52
C VAL A 39 -0.67 1.11 -5.25
N TYR A 40 0.50 0.52 -5.01
CA TYR A 40 0.83 -0.80 -5.52
C TYR A 40 1.25 -1.72 -4.39
N SER A 41 0.97 -3.01 -4.51
CA SER A 41 1.43 -3.98 -3.51
C SER A 41 1.60 -5.39 -4.08
N LYS A 42 2.40 -6.21 -3.39
CA LYS A 42 2.64 -7.62 -3.73
C LYS A 42 3.19 -8.37 -2.52
N LEU A 43 2.89 -9.65 -2.41
CA LEU A 43 3.56 -10.58 -1.50
C LEU A 43 4.71 -11.28 -2.24
N GLY A 44 5.83 -11.54 -1.55
CA GLY A 44 6.87 -12.41 -2.09
C GLY A 44 6.48 -13.89 -2.04
N THR A 45 5.72 -14.29 -1.00
CA THR A 45 5.12 -15.61 -0.91
C THR A 45 3.71 -15.48 -0.35
N ALA A 46 2.71 -16.06 -1.02
CA ALA A 46 1.35 -16.04 -0.57
C ALA A 46 1.15 -16.89 0.69
N GLY A 47 0.09 -16.60 1.44
CA GLY A 47 -0.38 -17.51 2.47
C GLY A 47 -1.11 -18.70 1.86
N VAL A 48 -1.77 -19.49 2.71
CA VAL A 48 -2.55 -20.65 2.25
C VAL A 48 -4.03 -20.45 2.53
N THR A 49 -4.40 -20.26 3.79
CA THR A 49 -5.80 -20.22 4.23
C THR A 49 -6.20 -18.81 4.64
N GLY A 50 -7.41 -18.38 4.24
CA GLY A 50 -7.94 -17.07 4.60
C GLY A 50 -7.37 -15.95 3.74
N SER A 51 -7.20 -14.78 4.33
CA SER A 51 -6.74 -13.57 3.65
C SER A 51 -5.78 -12.76 4.50
N GLN A 52 -4.94 -11.97 3.85
CA GLN A 52 -4.23 -10.86 4.45
C GLN A 52 -4.85 -9.53 3.99
N THR A 53 -5.06 -8.63 4.93
CA THR A 53 -5.67 -7.31 4.70
C THR A 53 -4.66 -6.23 5.04
N VAL A 54 -4.25 -5.44 4.05
CA VAL A 54 -3.37 -4.28 4.23
C VAL A 54 -4.23 -3.02 4.23
N ASP A 55 -4.14 -2.24 5.30
CA ASP A 55 -4.76 -0.93 5.42
C ASP A 55 -3.71 0.18 5.27
N ILE A 56 -4.16 1.33 4.80
CA ILE A 56 -3.40 2.57 4.75
C ILE A 56 -4.22 3.58 5.52
N ASN A 57 -3.62 4.15 6.56
CA ASN A 57 -4.27 5.09 7.46
C ASN A 57 -3.63 6.47 7.34
N ASP A 58 -4.45 7.49 7.45
CA ASP A 58 -4.08 8.90 7.56
C ASP A 58 -4.61 9.44 8.89
N GLU A 59 -3.71 9.89 9.77
CA GLU A 59 -4.06 10.32 11.14
C GLU A 59 -4.86 9.27 11.93
N GLY A 60 -4.56 7.98 11.69
CA GLY A 60 -5.24 6.85 12.33
C GLY A 60 -6.61 6.51 11.74
N VAL A 61 -7.01 7.13 10.64
CA VAL A 61 -8.24 6.84 9.91
C VAL A 61 -7.92 6.13 8.60
N THR A 62 -8.56 4.99 8.35
CA THR A 62 -8.42 4.26 7.07
C THR A 62 -8.74 5.15 5.87
N LEU A 63 -7.97 4.98 4.79
CA LEU A 63 -8.27 5.60 3.51
C LEU A 63 -9.40 4.90 2.75
N PHE A 64 -9.81 3.70 3.15
CA PHE A 64 -10.75 2.86 2.40
C PHE A 64 -12.16 2.89 2.99
N SER A 65 -13.17 3.03 2.12
CA SER A 65 -14.59 3.07 2.53
C SER A 65 -15.19 1.69 2.81
N SER A 66 -14.54 0.62 2.33
CA SER A 66 -15.01 -0.76 2.50
C SER A 66 -13.83 -1.73 2.62
N SER A 67 -13.73 -2.76 1.78
CA SER A 67 -12.57 -3.64 1.72
C SER A 67 -11.26 -2.84 1.65
N ARG A 68 -10.18 -3.34 2.24
CA ARG A 68 -8.85 -2.73 2.11
C ARG A 68 -8.13 -3.33 0.90
N ILE A 69 -6.81 -3.39 0.93
CA ILE A 69 -6.06 -4.20 -0.03
C ILE A 69 -6.06 -5.64 0.50
N VAL A 70 -6.66 -6.56 -0.24
CA VAL A 70 -6.82 -7.95 0.20
C VAL A 70 -6.00 -8.87 -0.68
N PHE A 71 -5.24 -9.76 -0.04
CA PHE A 71 -4.61 -10.92 -0.65
C PHE A 71 -5.37 -12.16 -0.17
N SER A 72 -5.98 -12.91 -1.09
CA SER A 72 -6.81 -14.07 -0.74
C SER A 72 -6.12 -15.38 -1.13
N GLY A 73 -6.14 -16.34 -0.21
CA GLY A 73 -5.61 -17.68 -0.44
C GLY A 73 -4.15 -17.66 -0.88
N SER A 74 -3.84 -18.44 -1.93
CA SER A 74 -2.47 -18.63 -2.41
C SER A 74 -2.05 -17.66 -3.53
N VAL A 75 -2.63 -16.45 -3.55
CA VAL A 75 -2.32 -15.43 -4.56
C VAL A 75 -1.35 -14.38 -3.98
N VAL A 76 -0.29 -14.08 -4.73
CA VAL A 76 0.73 -13.09 -4.35
C VAL A 76 0.36 -11.65 -4.72
N ASP A 77 -0.55 -11.50 -5.68
CA ASP A 77 -1.12 -10.23 -6.09
C ASP A 77 -2.42 -9.97 -5.30
N PRO A 78 -2.79 -8.71 -5.05
CA PRO A 78 -4.05 -8.41 -4.39
C PRO A 78 -5.24 -8.92 -5.22
N SER A 79 -6.13 -9.64 -4.57
CA SER A 79 -7.42 -10.05 -5.14
C SER A 79 -8.40 -8.87 -5.16
N VAL A 80 -8.26 -7.94 -4.22
CA VAL A 80 -9.11 -6.75 -4.11
C VAL A 80 -8.26 -5.52 -3.78
N TYR A 81 -8.56 -4.43 -4.47
CA TYR A 81 -8.20 -3.08 -4.04
C TYR A 81 -9.45 -2.33 -3.66
N GLY A 82 -9.58 -2.04 -2.36
CA GLY A 82 -10.65 -1.24 -1.80
C GLY A 82 -10.91 0.08 -2.51
N THR A 83 -12.16 0.53 -2.49
CA THR A 83 -12.51 1.90 -2.86
C THR A 83 -12.06 2.87 -1.78
N LEU A 84 -11.40 3.95 -2.18
CA LEU A 84 -11.04 5.01 -1.25
C LEU A 84 -12.29 5.77 -0.77
N THR A 85 -12.27 6.25 0.46
CA THR A 85 -13.31 7.14 0.99
C THR A 85 -13.34 8.46 0.21
N THR A 86 -12.17 8.94 -0.22
CA THR A 86 -12.02 10.10 -1.12
C THR A 86 -10.99 9.76 -2.20
N ASP A 87 -11.32 9.94 -3.48
CA ASP A 87 -10.44 9.60 -4.61
C ASP A 87 -10.23 10.80 -5.55
N PRO A 88 -8.99 11.31 -5.72
CA PRO A 88 -7.79 10.97 -4.95
C PRO A 88 -7.84 11.54 -3.53
N HIS A 89 -7.21 10.85 -2.57
CA HIS A 89 -7.08 11.32 -1.19
C HIS A 89 -6.02 12.44 -1.08
N PHE A 90 -6.30 13.47 -0.29
CA PHE A 90 -5.37 14.57 -0.05
C PHE A 90 -4.73 14.43 1.33
N PHE A 91 -3.42 14.63 1.40
CA PHE A 91 -2.65 14.69 2.63
C PHE A 91 -2.13 16.11 2.83
N SER A 92 -2.23 16.59 4.06
CA SER A 92 -1.55 17.79 4.52
C SER A 92 -0.11 17.48 4.90
N LYS A 93 0.73 18.53 4.88
CA LYS A 93 2.08 18.40 5.43
C LYS A 93 1.96 18.17 6.94
N GLY A 94 2.66 17.15 7.44
CA GLY A 94 2.68 16.82 8.87
C GLY A 94 1.77 15.65 9.26
N ASP A 95 0.91 15.18 8.34
CA ASP A 95 0.04 14.04 8.59
C ASP A 95 0.88 12.77 8.83
N PHE A 96 0.47 11.95 9.78
CA PHE A 96 1.02 10.64 10.10
C PHE A 96 0.31 9.58 9.27
N ILE A 97 1.03 9.06 8.28
CA ILE A 97 0.55 7.95 7.45
C ILE A 97 1.13 6.67 7.99
N ASP A 98 0.27 5.66 8.17
CA ASP A 98 0.70 4.32 8.48
C ASP A 98 0.17 3.26 7.51
N VAL A 99 0.95 2.20 7.36
CA VAL A 99 0.53 0.98 6.69
C VAL A 99 0.43 -0.11 7.75
N SER A 100 -0.74 -0.72 7.89
CA SER A 100 -1.03 -1.76 8.87
C SER A 100 -1.53 -3.04 8.21
N LEU A 101 -1.36 -4.16 8.93
CA LEU A 101 -2.03 -5.41 8.61
C LEU A 101 -3.14 -5.65 9.62
N ASP A 102 -4.38 -5.58 9.16
CA ASP A 102 -5.55 -5.78 10.01
C ASP A 102 -5.79 -7.27 10.23
N ASP A 103 -5.57 -8.07 9.18
CA ASP A 103 -5.66 -9.53 9.19
C ASP A 103 -4.47 -10.15 8.44
N VAL A 104 -4.12 -11.37 8.80
CA VAL A 104 -3.14 -12.22 8.09
C VAL A 104 -3.71 -13.61 7.86
N HIS A 105 -3.22 -14.28 6.81
CA HIS A 105 -3.59 -15.66 6.51
C HIS A 105 -3.41 -16.57 7.73
N SER A 106 -4.36 -17.49 7.94
CA SER A 106 -4.33 -18.45 9.03
C SER A 106 -3.55 -19.70 8.67
N GLY A 107 -2.96 -20.35 9.68
CA GLY A 107 -2.12 -21.55 9.51
C GLY A 107 -0.75 -21.25 8.91
N THR A 108 -0.70 -20.84 7.65
CA THR A 108 0.52 -20.40 6.96
C THR A 108 0.38 -18.96 6.51
N ALA A 109 1.00 -18.06 7.26
CA ALA A 109 1.05 -16.64 6.92
C ALA A 109 1.91 -16.38 5.68
N ALA A 110 1.52 -15.36 4.92
CA ALA A 110 2.28 -14.86 3.78
C ALA A 110 3.65 -14.32 4.23
N LYS A 111 4.52 -14.05 3.25
CA LYS A 111 5.84 -13.46 3.47
C LYS A 111 6.15 -12.33 2.51
N ASP A 112 7.03 -11.44 2.97
CA ASP A 112 7.69 -10.42 2.16
C ASP A 112 6.70 -9.50 1.43
N LEU A 113 5.89 -8.77 2.22
CA LEU A 113 4.98 -7.77 1.69
C LEU A 113 5.76 -6.55 1.19
N SER A 114 5.43 -6.13 -0.03
CA SER A 114 5.84 -4.86 -0.61
C SER A 114 4.64 -3.97 -0.83
N VAL A 115 4.75 -2.70 -0.47
CA VAL A 115 3.78 -1.65 -0.76
C VAL A 115 4.53 -0.44 -1.31
N VAL A 116 4.01 0.16 -2.37
CA VAL A 116 4.50 1.43 -2.91
C VAL A 116 3.37 2.43 -2.89
N LEU A 117 3.60 3.55 -2.22
CA LEU A 117 2.72 4.70 -2.21
C LEU A 117 3.35 5.78 -3.09
N VAL A 118 2.61 6.27 -4.08
CA VAL A 118 3.05 7.36 -4.95
C VAL A 118 2.23 8.59 -4.61
N PHE A 119 2.90 9.66 -4.24
CA PHE A 119 2.31 10.96 -3.93
C PHE A 119 2.64 11.96 -5.02
N SER A 120 1.71 12.86 -5.32
CA SER A 120 1.95 13.95 -6.27
C SER A 120 1.54 15.30 -5.68
N ARG A 121 2.32 16.34 -5.94
CA ARG A 121 1.91 17.72 -5.61
C ARG A 121 0.79 18.23 -6.52
N LYS A 122 0.56 17.58 -7.66
CA LYS A 122 -0.52 17.89 -8.58
C LYS A 122 -1.66 16.92 -8.37
N LYS A 123 -2.89 17.43 -8.32
CA LYS A 123 -4.07 16.58 -8.17
C LYS A 123 -4.19 15.63 -9.38
N PRO A 124 -4.13 14.30 -9.18
CA PRO A 124 -4.38 13.35 -10.26
C PRO A 124 -5.88 13.26 -10.56
N ALA A 125 -6.24 12.66 -11.69
CA ALA A 125 -7.65 12.43 -12.03
C ALA A 125 -8.32 11.39 -11.12
N GLY A 126 -7.51 10.50 -10.53
CA GLY A 126 -7.91 9.45 -9.60
C GLY A 126 -6.67 8.64 -9.18
N THR A 127 -6.85 7.76 -8.21
CA THR A 127 -5.78 6.93 -7.65
C THR A 127 -5.65 5.64 -8.42
N ILE A 128 -4.46 5.42 -8.99
CA ILE A 128 -4.10 4.16 -9.66
C ILE A 128 -3.86 3.09 -8.58
N ARG A 129 -4.42 1.90 -8.77
CA ARG A 129 -4.32 0.77 -7.84
C ARG A 129 -4.00 -0.50 -8.62
N GLY A 130 -3.03 -1.29 -8.18
CA GLY A 130 -2.67 -2.53 -8.87
C GLY A 130 -1.47 -3.26 -8.29
N ALA A 131 -1.25 -4.50 -8.71
CA ALA A 131 -0.12 -5.29 -8.23
C ALA A 131 1.24 -4.70 -8.65
N LEU A 132 2.28 -4.89 -7.83
CA LEU A 132 3.66 -4.70 -8.28
C LEU A 132 4.08 -5.87 -9.18
N GLU A 133 4.95 -5.60 -10.16
CA GLU A 133 5.54 -6.67 -10.97
C GLU A 133 6.43 -7.59 -10.13
N VAL A 134 7.23 -7.01 -9.22
CA VAL A 134 8.18 -7.74 -8.36
C VAL A 134 8.01 -7.29 -6.91
N SER A 135 8.00 -8.24 -5.96
CA SER A 135 8.07 -7.91 -4.53
C SER A 135 9.53 -7.60 -4.18
N VAL A 136 9.75 -6.49 -3.50
CA VAL A 136 11.04 -6.12 -2.91
C VAL A 136 11.20 -6.86 -1.58
N GLY A 137 11.27 -8.19 -1.63
CA GLY A 137 11.73 -9.02 -0.51
C GLY A 137 13.25 -8.94 -0.37
N LYS A 138 13.79 -9.15 0.84
CA LYS A 138 15.23 -9.01 1.21
C LYS A 138 16.14 -9.07 -0.02
N GLY A 139 16.88 -7.97 -0.29
CA GLY A 139 18.06 -8.06 -1.14
C GLY A 139 18.84 -9.32 -0.75
N LEU A 140 19.19 -10.12 -1.76
CA LEU A 140 19.93 -11.37 -1.62
C LEU A 140 21.07 -11.26 -0.58
#